data_AF-A0A1V5QME8-F1
#
_entry.id   AF-A0A1V5QME8-F1
#
_cell.length_a   1.000
_cell.length_b   1.000
_cell.length_c   1.000
_cell.angle_alpha   90.00
_cell.angle_beta   90.00
_cell.angle_gamma   90.00
#
_symmetry.space_group_name_H-M   'P 1'
#
loop_
_entity.id
_entity.type
_entity.pdbx_description
1 polymer ?
#
loop_
_entity_poly.entity_id
_entity_poly.type
_entity_poly.pdbx_seq_one_letter_code
_entity_poly.pdbx_strand_id
1 'polypeptide(L)'
;MVQIVLSISEKHNKKLRELAMREFKGKKGALSAIVEKGIDLVDAQLKQEVAHEKLIQLAKSSTWKGDGKFNRSELYDRKIFS
;
A
#
# COMPACT_ATOMS: atom_id res chain seq x y z
N MET A 1 21.41 3.13 6.77
CA MET A 1 20.59 1.90 6.82
C MET A 1 19.89 1.88 8.17
N VAL A 2 18.56 1.84 8.20
CA VAL A 2 17.79 1.82 9.46
C VAL A 2 17.53 0.36 9.82
N GLN A 3 17.94 -0.05 11.03
CA GLN A 3 17.68 -1.38 11.53
C GLN A 3 16.33 -1.38 12.27
N ILE A 4 15.38 -2.16 11.77
CA ILE A 4 14.06 -2.31 12.37
C ILE A 4 13.99 -3.70 13.01
N VAL A 5 13.64 -3.74 14.30
CA VAL A 5 13.36 -4.99 15.03
C VAL A 5 11.86 -5.14 15.15
N LEU A 6 11.33 -6.24 14.62
CA LEU A 6 9.90 -6.54 14.61
C LEU A 6 9.60 -7.70 15.56
N SER A 7 8.67 -7.48 16.48
CA SER A 7 8.09 -8.55 17.29
C SER A 7 6.89 -9.14 16.54
N ILE A 8 7.03 -10.37 16.07
CA ILE A 8 5.98 -11.10 15.34
C ILE A 8 5.75 -12.46 15.97
N SER A 9 4.55 -13.01 15.80
CA SER A 9 4.27 -14.36 16.27
C SER A 9 5.11 -15.40 15.53
N GLU A 10 5.42 -16.50 16.20
CA GLU A 10 6.23 -17.59 15.64
C GLU A 10 5.60 -18.18 14.37
N LYS A 11 4.26 -18.30 14.35
CA LYS A 11 3.48 -18.72 13.17
C LYS A 11 3.71 -17.81 11.97
N HIS A 12 3.73 -16.49 12.15
CA HIS A 12 3.94 -15.53 11.07
C HIS A 12 5.41 -15.49 10.61
N ASN A 13 6.36 -15.61 11.54
CA ASN A 13 7.78 -15.73 11.22
C ASN A 13 8.05 -16.96 10.34
N LYS A 14 7.45 -18.10 10.67
CA LYS A 14 7.55 -19.33 9.87
C LYS A 14 7.04 -19.11 8.43
N LYS A 15 5.85 -18.51 8.27
CA LYS A 15 5.29 -18.19 6.95
C LYS A 15 6.17 -17.24 6.14
N LEU A 16 6.73 -16.20 6.77
CA LEU A 16 7.64 -15.27 6.10
C LEU A 16 8.91 -15.98 5.60
N ARG A 17 9.46 -16.92 6.39
CA ARG A 17 10.61 -17.73 5.98
C ARG A 17 10.26 -18.68 4.83
N GLU A 18 9.09 -19.31 4.86
CA GLU A 18 8.62 -20.17 3.76
C GLU A 18 8.45 -19.36 2.45
N LEU A 19 7.91 -18.15 2.53
CA LEU A 19 7.82 -17.22 1.40
C LEU A 19 9.20 -16.79 0.91
N ALA A 20 10.12 -16.45 1.83
CA ALA A 20 11.50 -16.11 1.51
C ALA A 20 12.24 -17.24 0.79
N MET A 21 12.03 -18.48 1.21
CA MET A 21 12.60 -19.65 0.55
C MET A 21 12.02 -19.86 -0.84
N ARG A 22 10.72 -19.65 -1.03
CA ARG A 22 10.05 -19.82 -2.32
C ARG A 22 10.48 -18.77 -3.35
N GLU A 23 10.46 -17.51 -2.96
CA GLU A 23 10.68 -16.38 -3.88
C GLU A 23 12.17 -16.07 -4.09
N PHE A 24 12.99 -16.23 -3.05
CA PHE A 24 14.39 -15.81 -3.07
C PHE A 24 15.39 -16.96 -2.86
N LYS A 25 14.92 -18.21 -2.78
CA LYS A 25 15.75 -19.42 -2.65
C LYS A 25 16.76 -19.34 -1.50
N GLY A 26 16.38 -18.68 -0.39
CA GLY A 26 17.23 -18.57 0.79
C GLY A 26 18.40 -17.57 0.68
N LYS A 27 18.38 -16.65 -0.30
CA LYS A 27 19.36 -15.55 -0.36
C LYS A 27 19.33 -14.71 0.92
N LYS A 28 20.52 -14.31 1.40
CA LYS A 28 20.65 -13.36 2.51
C LYS A 28 19.91 -12.06 2.16
N GLY A 29 19.11 -11.55 3.10
CA GLY A 29 18.28 -10.34 2.91
C GLY A 29 16.88 -10.59 2.37
N ALA A 30 16.51 -11.83 2.03
CA ALA A 30 15.17 -12.16 1.50
C ALA A 30 14.02 -11.77 2.43
N LEU A 31 14.20 -11.94 3.75
CA LEU A 31 13.17 -11.57 4.74
C LEU A 31 12.91 -10.05 4.75
N SER A 32 13.98 -9.24 4.76
CA SER A 32 13.86 -7.78 4.71
C SER A 32 13.17 -7.33 3.42
N ALA A 33 13.58 -7.90 2.27
CA ALA A 33 12.98 -7.56 0.97
C ALA A 33 11.48 -7.92 0.89
N ILE A 34 11.06 -9.02 1.52
CA ILE A 34 9.64 -9.41 1.56
C ILE A 34 8.84 -8.46 2.46
N VAL A 35 9.38 -8.12 3.63
CA VAL A 35 8.70 -7.21 4.57
C VAL A 35 8.56 -5.83 3.94
N GLU A 36 9.61 -5.29 3.31
CA GLU A 36 9.58 -4.01 2.62
C GLU A 36 8.54 -4.00 1.49
N LYS A 37 8.56 -5.02 0.61
CA LYS A 37 7.54 -5.15 -0.44
C LYS A 37 6.12 -5.30 0.12
N GLY A 38 5.97 -5.99 1.25
CA GLY A 38 4.69 -6.15 1.92
C GLY A 38 4.14 -4.81 2.42
N ILE A 39 5.01 -3.97 2.99
CA ILE A 39 4.65 -2.61 3.40
C ILE A 39 4.24 -1.79 2.18
N ASP A 40 5.00 -1.81 1.08
CA ASP A 40 4.68 -1.07 -0.14
C ASP A 40 3.30 -1.47 -0.71
N LEU A 41 2.97 -2.77 -0.69
CA LEU A 41 1.67 -3.27 -1.16
C LEU A 41 0.52 -2.81 -0.28
N VAL A 42 0.67 -2.88 1.05
CA VAL A 42 -0.34 -2.37 1.99
C VAL A 42 -0.53 -0.87 1.79
N ASP A 43 0.56 -0.12 1.64
CA ASP A 43 0.55 1.32 1.45
C ASP A 43 -0.12 1.72 0.13
N ALA A 44 0.09 0.93 -0.93
CA ALA A 44 -0.60 1.09 -2.22
C ALA A 44 -2.10 0.76 -2.12
N GLN A 45 -2.47 -0.31 -1.42
CA GLN A 45 -3.86 -0.70 -1.22
C GLN A 45 -4.61 0.35 -0.39
N LEU A 46 -4.02 0.85 0.69
CA LEU A 46 -4.60 1.92 1.51
C LEU A 46 -4.82 3.19 0.69
N LYS A 47 -3.87 3.56 -0.19
CA LYS A 47 -4.05 4.69 -1.12
C LYS A 47 -5.21 4.45 -2.09
N GLN A 48 -5.40 3.22 -2.56
CA GLN A 48 -6.52 2.86 -3.44
C GLN A 48 -7.86 2.91 -2.71
N GLU A 49 -7.93 2.40 -1.47
CA GLU A 49 -9.15 2.44 -0.65
C GLU A 49 -9.55 3.89 -0.34
N VAL A 50 -8.60 4.74 0.07
CA VAL A 50 -8.85 6.17 0.27
C VAL A 50 -9.28 6.87 -1.02
N ALA A 51 -8.68 6.53 -2.16
CA ALA A 51 -9.12 7.06 -3.45
C ALA A 51 -10.54 6.60 -3.82
N HIS A 52 -10.90 5.35 -3.50
CA HIS A 52 -12.23 4.81 -3.73
C HIS A 52 -13.29 5.47 -2.84
N GLU A 53 -12.99 5.69 -1.55
CA GLU A 53 -13.86 6.42 -0.64
C GLU A 53 -14.08 7.87 -1.11
N LYS A 54 -13.02 8.55 -1.53
CA LYS A 54 -13.12 9.90 -2.12
C LYS A 54 -13.95 9.91 -3.39
N LEU A 55 -13.80 8.92 -4.27
CA LEU A 55 -14.63 8.77 -5.46
C LEU A 55 -16.11 8.58 -5.12
N ILE A 56 -16.42 7.78 -4.09
CA ILE A 56 -17.81 7.59 -3.62
C ILE A 56 -18.36 8.89 -3.03
N GLN A 57 -17.57 9.61 -2.22
CA GLN A 57 -17.97 10.91 -1.66
C GLN A 57 -18.20 11.94 -2.77
N LEU A 58 -17.30 12.00 -3.75
CA LEU A 58 -17.43 12.86 -4.93
C LEU A 58 -18.67 12.50 -5.73
N ALA A 59 -18.93 11.21 -6.00
CA ALA A 59 -20.12 10.74 -6.69
C ALA A 59 -21.42 11.08 -5.93
N LYS A 60 -21.41 11.02 -4.60
CA LYS A 60 -22.55 11.43 -3.75
C LYS A 60 -22.73 12.95 -3.75
N SER A 61 -21.64 13.71 -3.81
CA SER A 61 -21.65 15.18 -3.91
C SER A 61 -21.93 15.70 -5.32
N SER A 62 -21.69 14.87 -6.35
CA SER A 62 -21.87 15.18 -7.77
C SER A 62 -23.26 14.81 -8.29
N THR A 63 -24.28 14.87 -7.42
CA THR A 63 -25.65 15.23 -7.85
C THR A 63 -25.73 16.70 -8.34
N TRP A 64 -24.61 17.24 -8.81
CA TRP A 64 -24.45 18.57 -9.37
C TRP A 64 -24.12 18.48 -10.86
N LYS A 65 -24.88 19.26 -11.64
CA LYS A 65 -25.05 19.24 -13.09
C LYS A 65 -23.79 19.60 -13.89
N GLY A 66 -23.57 18.88 -14.99
CA GLY A 66 -23.00 19.42 -16.24
C GLY A 66 -21.47 19.54 -16.36
N ASP A 67 -20.92 18.84 -17.36
CA ASP A 67 -19.75 19.18 -18.19
C ASP A 67 -18.39 19.53 -17.56
N GLY A 68 -18.07 19.06 -16.36
CA GLY A 68 -16.70 19.06 -15.85
C GLY A 68 -15.98 17.74 -16.13
N LYS A 69 -15.10 17.69 -17.15
CA LYS A 69 -14.22 16.53 -17.40
C LYS A 69 -13.33 16.28 -16.17
N PHE A 70 -13.71 15.29 -15.35
CA PHE A 70 -13.01 14.93 -14.13
C PHE A 70 -11.65 14.30 -14.48
N ASN A 71 -10.56 14.95 -14.12
CA ASN A 71 -9.22 14.44 -14.39
C ASN A 71 -8.75 13.55 -13.23
N ARG A 72 -8.47 12.28 -13.55
CA ARG A 72 -8.01 11.26 -12.60
C ARG A 72 -6.74 11.64 -11.84
N SER A 73 -5.93 12.57 -12.37
CA SER A 73 -4.73 13.11 -11.72
C SER A 73 -5.02 13.91 -10.45
N GLU A 74 -6.20 14.54 -10.32
CA GLU A 74 -6.57 15.35 -9.14
C GLU A 74 -6.85 14.49 -7.89
N LEU A 75 -7.15 13.20 -8.05
CA LEU A 75 -7.37 12.28 -6.94
C LEU A 75 -6.08 11.94 -6.17
N TYR A 76 -4.94 12.07 -6.83
CA TYR A 76 -3.63 11.66 -6.31
C TYR A 76 -2.73 12.84 -5.95
N ASP A 77 -3.16 14.07 -6.18
CA ASP A 77 -2.35 15.27 -5.97
C ASP A 77 -2.19 15.54 -4.46
N ARG A 78 -1.15 14.93 -3.88
CA ARG A 78 -0.68 15.14 -2.51
C ARG A 78 -0.11 16.55 -2.38
N LYS A 79 -0.94 17.53 -2.05
CA LYS A 79 -0.52 18.76 -1.35
C LYS A 79 -0.86 18.71 0.14
N ILE A 80 -0.42 17.65 0.82
CA ILE A 80 -0.46 17.58 2.29
C ILE A 80 0.90 17.05 2.71
N PHE A 81 1.55 17.72 3.65
CA PHE A 81 2.98 17.68 4.04
C PHE A 81 3.87 18.69 3.30
N SER A 82 3.60 19.98 3.54
CA SER A 82 4.64 21.00 3.75
C SER A 82 4.85 21.18 5.24
#